data_AF-A0A6H9YKF4-F1
#
_entry.id   AF-A0A6H9YKF4-F1
#
_cell.length_a   1.000
_cell.length_b   1.000
_cell.length_c   1.000
_cell.angle_alpha   90.00
_cell.angle_beta   90.00
_cell.angle_gamma   90.00
#
_symmetry.space_group_name_H-M   'P 1'
#
loop_
_entity.id
_entity.type
_entity.pdbx_description
1 polymer ?
#
loop_
_entity_poly.entity_id
_entity_poly.type
_entity_poly.pdbx_seq_one_letter_code
_entity_poly.pdbx_strand_id
1 'polypeptide(L)'
;MSVRKIVLPTLAAAAIITSGAGMAAATGMAGEFTGSSNKSANGASVAAAGHGHGGTAAQKGALPVDTAATAPQGGDITYLAASLLGRNEVPAADGKAVGDRDGSATALIRIQGDRLWYALRWSDVAAPTAGHIHLGAKGSNGAVRVPFFAGNLPDTVRAVAGVVQVTDKAALDQLKYNPNGFYANLHTGEFPGGAMRGQFHKLGKPADLNGVLIGSTPATLQSIADGAQEIPSKEGKKTGDPDGRGTAFARSHGAMITWGFTWSSIGQPTVGHIHKGARGTNGPIAADLFAAPTGLPAGVTGLAGMTPVPANVADRIMRQPENHYSNLHTAEFPGGAIRGQFAPFSGPQARTFTKPVISGAQIYRCTRQADGTLAFTQEGVTATLAGPIAHSFAKPGPQGPPQWVSRDGSAVTGKAVVKTPNGDGNIPELVLDATQAGAKQGLLAGSTAILRLNTIGGVAPAGTCAPDAITKVPYRADYVFLG
;
A
#
# COMPACT_ATOMS: atom_id res chain seq x y z
N MET A 1 -2.30 25.29 -16.49
CA MET A 1 -2.90 23.99 -16.80
C MET A 1 -2.31 23.51 -18.10
N SER A 2 -1.27 22.67 -18.05
CA SER A 2 -0.75 22.02 -19.25
C SER A 2 -1.42 20.65 -19.35
N VAL A 3 -2.27 20.49 -20.35
CA VAL A 3 -2.96 19.22 -20.61
C VAL A 3 -1.93 18.26 -21.20
N ARG A 4 -1.39 17.32 -20.41
CA ARG A 4 -0.63 16.19 -20.98
C ARG A 4 -1.62 15.36 -21.81
N LYS A 5 -1.35 15.28 -23.11
CA LYS A 5 -2.06 14.39 -24.06
C LYS A 5 -1.94 12.96 -23.54
N ILE A 6 -3.06 12.30 -23.32
CA ILE A 6 -3.15 10.86 -23.17
C ILE A 6 -2.67 10.27 -24.50
N VAL A 7 -1.44 9.74 -24.51
CA VAL A 7 -0.98 8.89 -25.61
C VAL A 7 -1.65 7.53 -25.41
N LEU A 8 -2.68 7.26 -26.20
CA LEU A 8 -3.25 5.93 -26.32
C LEU A 8 -2.20 4.99 -26.94
N PRO A 9 -1.96 3.78 -26.40
CA PRO A 9 -1.06 2.84 -27.02
C PRO A 9 -1.67 2.37 -28.35
N THR A 10 -0.89 2.51 -29.42
CA THR A 10 -1.16 1.90 -30.73
C THR A 10 -1.20 0.38 -30.58
N LEU A 11 -2.28 -0.25 -31.07
CA LEU A 11 -2.37 -1.70 -31.25
C LEU A 11 -1.23 -2.18 -32.16
N ALA A 12 -0.25 -2.86 -31.59
CA ALA A 12 0.68 -3.67 -32.35
C ALA A 12 0.02 -5.02 -32.64
N ALA A 13 -0.40 -5.24 -33.88
CA ALA A 13 -0.85 -6.53 -34.35
C ALA A 13 0.36 -7.46 -34.46
N ALA A 14 0.46 -8.46 -33.58
CA ALA A 14 1.47 -9.51 -33.70
C ALA A 14 1.07 -10.47 -34.83
N ALA A 15 1.82 -10.45 -35.92
CA ALA A 15 1.70 -11.42 -37.00
C ALA A 15 2.17 -12.80 -36.53
N ILE A 16 1.31 -13.79 -36.69
CA ILE A 16 1.60 -15.21 -36.47
C ILE A 16 2.45 -15.70 -37.65
N ILE A 17 3.70 -16.08 -37.40
CA ILE A 17 4.52 -16.83 -38.37
C ILE A 17 4.43 -18.30 -37.98
N THR A 18 3.71 -19.07 -38.79
CA THR A 18 3.73 -20.52 -38.82
C THR A 18 4.97 -21.01 -39.56
N SER A 19 5.77 -21.88 -38.93
CA SER A 19 6.70 -22.76 -39.65
C SER A 19 6.54 -24.18 -39.12
N GLY A 20 6.08 -25.08 -39.98
CA GLY A 20 5.87 -26.48 -39.69
C GLY A 20 7.10 -27.35 -39.92
N ALA A 21 7.05 -28.49 -39.22
CA ALA A 21 7.55 -29.83 -39.55
C ALA A 21 9.04 -30.06 -39.87
N GLY A 22 9.65 -30.87 -39.00
CA GLY A 22 10.80 -31.73 -39.31
C GLY A 22 10.80 -32.94 -38.38
N MET A 23 10.25 -34.06 -38.85
CA MET A 23 10.31 -35.38 -38.20
C MET A 23 11.74 -35.93 -38.25
N ALA A 24 12.18 -36.59 -37.17
CA ALA A 24 13.12 -37.71 -37.25
C ALA A 24 12.88 -38.68 -36.08
N ALA A 25 12.56 -39.91 -36.43
CA ALA A 25 12.44 -41.05 -35.52
C ALA A 25 13.81 -41.64 -35.20
N ALA A 26 14.00 -42.14 -33.98
CA ALA A 26 15.01 -43.15 -33.69
C ALA A 26 14.51 -44.09 -32.59
N THR A 27 14.65 -45.37 -32.91
CA THR A 27 14.21 -46.60 -32.27
C THR A 27 15.16 -47.12 -31.19
N GLY A 28 14.61 -47.93 -30.28
CA GLY A 28 15.32 -48.96 -29.49
C GLY A 28 15.94 -48.45 -28.19
N MET A 29 16.05 -49.21 -27.10
CA MET A 29 15.72 -50.61 -26.84
C MET A 29 15.68 -50.81 -25.31
N ALA A 30 15.01 -51.89 -24.89
CA ALA A 30 14.88 -52.34 -23.52
C ALA A 30 16.22 -52.70 -22.84
N GLY A 31 16.22 -52.68 -21.51
CA GLY A 31 17.33 -53.14 -20.67
C GLY A 31 16.96 -53.13 -19.19
N GLU A 32 16.25 -54.16 -18.74
CA GLU A 32 16.20 -54.57 -17.34
C GLU A 32 17.62 -54.91 -16.85
N PHE A 33 18.00 -54.45 -15.66
CA PHE A 33 18.86 -55.24 -14.80
C PHE A 33 18.56 -54.99 -13.31
N THR A 34 18.42 -56.12 -12.64
CA THR A 34 18.05 -56.38 -11.25
C THR A 34 19.17 -56.04 -10.26
N GLY A 35 18.81 -55.70 -9.01
CA GLY A 35 19.78 -55.56 -7.92
C GLY A 35 19.18 -55.21 -6.56
N SER A 36 18.67 -56.23 -5.87
CA SER A 36 18.18 -56.27 -4.46
C SER A 36 19.23 -55.71 -3.46
N SER A 37 18.90 -54.96 -2.42
CA SER A 37 18.33 -55.36 -1.11
C SER A 37 18.56 -54.15 -0.16
N ASN A 38 17.87 -53.87 0.94
CA ASN A 38 17.30 -54.73 1.97
C ASN A 38 16.35 -53.92 2.89
N LYS A 39 15.27 -54.60 3.30
CA LYS A 39 14.37 -54.51 4.48
C LYS A 39 14.58 -53.37 5.51
N SER A 40 13.55 -52.77 6.11
CA SER A 40 12.49 -53.38 6.94
C SER A 40 11.35 -52.36 7.12
N ALA A 41 10.09 -52.60 6.71
CA ALA A 41 9.03 -53.39 7.35
C ALA A 41 8.59 -52.90 8.75
N ASN A 42 7.43 -52.22 8.78
CA ASN A 42 6.24 -52.48 9.62
C ASN A 42 5.19 -51.41 9.20
N GLY A 43 3.97 -51.69 8.73
CA GLY A 43 3.17 -52.91 8.74
C GLY A 43 1.88 -52.66 9.53
N ALA A 44 0.77 -52.38 8.82
CA ALA A 44 -0.68 -52.49 9.17
C ALA A 44 -1.43 -51.25 8.63
N SER A 45 -2.23 -51.27 7.54
CA SER A 45 -3.35 -52.14 7.12
C SER A 45 -4.53 -52.03 8.12
N VAL A 46 -5.82 -51.89 7.80
CA VAL A 46 -6.70 -51.73 6.61
C VAL A 46 -8.01 -51.16 7.20
N ALA A 47 -8.81 -50.38 6.46
CA ALA A 47 -10.27 -50.58 6.36
C ALA A 47 -10.97 -49.44 5.61
N ALA A 48 -11.78 -49.83 4.64
CA ALA A 48 -12.69 -49.01 3.89
C ALA A 48 -14.05 -48.84 4.61
N ALA A 49 -14.82 -47.85 4.13
CA ALA A 49 -16.27 -47.79 3.99
C ALA A 49 -16.96 -46.59 4.69
N GLY A 50 -17.84 -45.91 3.95
CA GLY A 50 -18.84 -44.99 4.51
C GLY A 50 -19.30 -43.91 3.55
N HIS A 51 -20.32 -44.19 2.74
CA HIS A 51 -21.14 -43.18 2.06
C HIS A 51 -21.99 -42.40 3.08
N GLY A 52 -22.18 -41.09 2.86
CA GLY A 52 -23.14 -40.27 3.60
C GLY A 52 -23.39 -38.93 2.91
N HIS A 53 -24.58 -38.78 2.31
CA HIS A 53 -25.10 -37.54 1.73
C HIS A 53 -25.50 -36.51 2.80
N GLY A 54 -25.42 -35.23 2.44
CA GLY A 54 -26.37 -34.19 2.88
C GLY A 54 -25.91 -33.30 4.04
N GLY A 55 -25.69 -32.02 3.76
CA GLY A 55 -25.46 -31.01 4.81
C GLY A 55 -25.02 -29.67 4.24
N THR A 56 -25.97 -28.89 3.73
CA THR A 56 -25.79 -27.45 3.49
C THR A 56 -25.52 -26.73 4.81
N ALA A 57 -24.27 -26.37 5.07
CA ALA A 57 -23.91 -25.47 6.16
C ALA A 57 -23.22 -24.24 5.57
N ALA A 58 -23.98 -23.13 5.51
CA ALA A 58 -23.42 -21.81 5.36
C ALA A 58 -22.51 -21.54 6.56
N GLN A 59 -21.20 -21.62 6.35
CA GLN A 59 -20.25 -21.21 7.37
C GLN A 59 -20.30 -19.69 7.52
N LYS A 60 -21.00 -19.23 8.55
CA LYS A 60 -20.66 -17.98 9.25
C LYS A 60 -19.31 -18.19 9.93
N GLY A 61 -18.23 -18.09 9.15
CA GLY A 61 -16.87 -18.04 9.67
C GLY A 61 -16.50 -16.58 9.95
N ALA A 62 -16.52 -16.19 11.23
CA ALA A 62 -15.77 -15.03 11.66
C ALA A 62 -14.27 -15.30 11.41
N LEU A 63 -13.58 -14.33 10.82
CA LEU A 63 -12.15 -14.40 10.50
C LEU A 63 -11.33 -14.69 11.77
N PRO A 64 -10.42 -15.66 11.77
CA PRO A 64 -9.20 -15.53 12.54
C PRO A 64 -8.30 -14.52 11.80
N VAL A 65 -8.16 -13.35 12.40
CA VAL A 65 -7.13 -12.36 12.07
C VAL A 65 -5.94 -12.64 12.99
N ASP A 66 -4.72 -12.60 12.42
CA ASP A 66 -3.40 -12.70 13.07
C ASP A 66 -2.93 -14.15 13.43
N THR A 67 -1.69 -14.61 13.23
CA THR A 67 -0.37 -13.97 13.06
C THR A 67 0.63 -14.93 12.37
N ALA A 68 1.64 -14.35 11.70
CA ALA A 68 3.03 -14.85 11.62
C ALA A 68 3.33 -16.14 10.82
N ALA A 69 3.98 -15.95 9.65
CA ALA A 69 5.15 -16.77 9.35
C ALA A 69 6.12 -16.64 10.53
N THR A 70 6.49 -17.77 11.13
CA THR A 70 7.33 -17.92 12.33
C THR A 70 8.45 -16.87 12.39
N ALA A 71 8.19 -15.79 13.11
CA ALA A 71 9.17 -14.75 13.45
C ALA A 71 9.72 -15.07 14.85
N PRO A 72 11.02 -14.81 15.12
CA PRO A 72 11.53 -14.91 16.47
C PRO A 72 10.77 -13.96 17.39
N GLN A 73 10.36 -14.47 18.55
CA GLN A 73 9.80 -13.70 19.65
C GLN A 73 10.85 -12.72 20.20
N GLY A 74 10.46 -11.45 20.41
CA GLY A 74 11.18 -10.50 21.27
C GLY A 74 11.67 -9.21 20.58
N GLY A 75 10.80 -8.20 20.49
CA GLY A 75 11.22 -6.82 20.16
C GLY A 75 10.03 -5.88 19.98
N ASP A 76 10.15 -4.64 20.46
CA ASP A 76 9.14 -3.59 20.30
C ASP A 76 8.87 -3.31 18.81
N ILE A 77 7.59 -3.24 18.43
CA ILE A 77 7.19 -2.90 17.06
C ILE A 77 7.22 -1.38 16.91
N THR A 78 7.89 -0.90 15.86
CA THR A 78 7.91 0.53 15.51
C THR A 78 7.16 0.77 14.20
N TYR A 79 6.24 1.74 14.19
CA TYR A 79 5.57 2.20 12.98
C TYR A 79 6.05 3.60 12.60
N LEU A 80 6.39 3.79 11.33
CA LEU A 80 6.84 5.07 10.78
C LEU A 80 6.02 5.41 9.54
N ALA A 81 5.75 6.70 9.32
CA ALA A 81 5.09 7.15 8.09
C ALA A 81 5.74 8.40 7.51
N ALA A 82 5.62 8.56 6.20
CA ALA A 82 6.08 9.74 5.47
C ALA A 82 5.07 10.12 4.37
N SER A 83 4.96 11.43 4.09
CA SER A 83 4.27 11.96 2.89
C SER A 83 5.33 12.54 1.96
N LEU A 84 5.46 11.97 0.77
CA LEU A 84 6.48 12.31 -0.20
C LEU A 84 5.89 13.24 -1.27
N LEU A 85 6.65 14.27 -1.64
CA LEU A 85 6.32 15.19 -2.74
C LEU A 85 7.59 15.48 -3.52
N GLY A 86 7.49 15.74 -4.84
CA GLY A 86 8.69 16.09 -5.61
C GLY A 86 9.27 17.46 -5.24
N ARG A 87 8.47 18.40 -4.73
CA ARG A 87 8.98 19.67 -4.20
C ARG A 87 9.92 19.53 -2.99
N ASN A 88 9.94 18.35 -2.36
CA ASN A 88 10.83 18.06 -1.24
C ASN A 88 12.18 17.47 -1.69
N GLU A 89 12.35 17.18 -2.98
CA GLU A 89 13.61 16.68 -3.51
C GLU A 89 14.73 17.72 -3.41
N VAL A 90 15.95 17.23 -3.25
CA VAL A 90 17.15 18.06 -3.19
C VAL A 90 18.08 17.62 -4.32
N PRO A 91 18.30 18.46 -5.35
CA PRO A 91 19.18 18.12 -6.47
C PRO A 91 20.57 17.70 -6.00
N ALA A 92 21.13 16.65 -6.60
CA ALA A 92 22.52 16.27 -6.45
C ALA A 92 23.36 16.90 -7.59
N ALA A 93 24.68 16.98 -7.39
CA ALA A 93 25.60 17.51 -8.39
C ALA A 93 25.83 16.58 -9.61
N ASP A 94 25.08 15.49 -9.73
CA ASP A 94 25.21 14.49 -10.79
C ASP A 94 24.35 14.80 -12.05
N GLY A 95 23.63 15.92 -12.03
CA GLY A 95 22.87 16.42 -13.19
C GLY A 95 21.59 15.63 -13.52
N LYS A 96 21.19 14.66 -12.68
CA LYS A 96 19.96 13.90 -12.90
C LYS A 96 18.72 14.73 -12.62
N ALA A 97 17.65 14.49 -13.38
CA ALA A 97 16.35 15.10 -13.12
C ALA A 97 15.79 14.65 -11.77
N VAL A 98 15.27 15.60 -11.01
CA VAL A 98 14.67 15.40 -9.68
C VAL A 98 13.37 16.18 -9.54
N GLY A 99 12.50 15.73 -8.64
CA GLY A 99 11.34 16.48 -8.16
C GLY A 99 10.19 16.52 -9.14
N ASP A 100 9.41 15.43 -9.19
CA ASP A 100 8.13 15.40 -9.90
C ASP A 100 7.14 16.38 -9.23
N ARG A 101 6.78 17.44 -9.95
CA ARG A 101 5.95 18.52 -9.42
C ARG A 101 4.53 18.08 -9.08
N ASP A 102 4.01 17.11 -9.82
CA ASP A 102 2.63 16.66 -9.72
C ASP A 102 2.55 15.39 -8.83
N GLY A 103 3.64 14.62 -8.79
CA GLY A 103 3.76 13.40 -8.01
C GLY A 103 3.60 13.60 -6.50
N SER A 104 2.82 12.70 -5.89
CA SER A 104 2.76 12.53 -4.43
C SER A 104 2.76 11.06 -4.05
N ALA A 105 3.28 10.75 -2.85
CA ALA A 105 3.21 9.41 -2.30
C ALA A 105 3.08 9.37 -0.78
N THR A 106 2.64 8.23 -0.25
CA THR A 106 2.64 7.91 1.17
C THR A 106 3.45 6.65 1.39
N ALA A 107 4.33 6.68 2.39
CA ALA A 107 5.06 5.51 2.88
C ALA A 107 4.59 5.17 4.29
N LEU A 108 4.32 3.89 4.55
CA LEU A 108 4.07 3.33 5.86
C LEU A 108 5.01 2.15 6.10
N ILE A 109 5.69 2.17 7.24
CA ILE A 109 6.72 1.21 7.60
C ILE A 109 6.35 0.57 8.94
N ARG A 110 6.53 -0.74 9.05
CA ARG A 110 6.51 -1.50 10.30
C ARG A 110 7.88 -2.15 10.49
N ILE A 111 8.47 -2.01 11.67
CA ILE A 111 9.77 -2.61 12.02
C ILE A 111 9.56 -3.53 13.22
N GLN A 112 10.09 -4.75 13.13
CA GLN A 112 10.13 -5.71 14.24
C GLN A 112 11.39 -6.56 14.10
N GLY A 113 12.24 -6.56 15.14
CA GLY A 113 13.56 -7.18 15.06
C GLY A 113 14.43 -6.50 14.00
N ASP A 114 14.97 -7.31 13.08
CA ASP A 114 15.74 -6.91 11.91
C ASP A 114 14.90 -6.83 10.62
N ARG A 115 13.59 -7.11 10.70
CA ARG A 115 12.68 -7.05 9.56
C ARG A 115 11.97 -5.71 9.48
N LEU A 116 11.92 -5.18 8.26
CA LEU A 116 11.21 -3.96 7.90
C LEU A 116 10.18 -4.30 6.82
N TRP A 117 8.91 -4.13 7.15
CA TRP A 117 7.81 -4.19 6.19
C TRP A 117 7.48 -2.78 5.74
N TYR A 118 7.25 -2.62 4.45
CA TYR A 118 6.90 -1.34 3.84
C TYR A 118 5.63 -1.47 3.02
N ALA A 119 4.86 -0.39 2.95
CA ALA A 119 3.86 -0.17 1.93
C ALA A 119 3.93 1.27 1.43
N LEU A 120 3.93 1.43 0.10
CA LEU A 120 4.07 2.71 -0.58
C LEU A 120 2.90 2.86 -1.55
N ARG A 121 2.25 4.02 -1.57
CA ARG A 121 1.21 4.37 -2.55
C ARG A 121 1.55 5.71 -3.18
N TRP A 122 1.45 5.82 -4.50
CA TRP A 122 1.72 7.05 -5.22
C TRP A 122 0.52 7.50 -6.06
N SER A 123 0.55 8.75 -6.49
CA SER A 123 -0.47 9.39 -7.33
C SER A 123 0.19 10.41 -8.24
N ASP A 124 -0.38 10.56 -9.45
CA ASP A 124 0.05 11.54 -10.46
C ASP A 124 1.54 11.47 -10.83
N VAL A 125 2.07 10.24 -10.84
CA VAL A 125 3.46 9.92 -11.17
C VAL A 125 3.52 8.52 -11.79
N ALA A 126 4.53 8.28 -12.65
CA ALA A 126 4.78 6.97 -13.24
C ALA A 126 5.09 5.90 -12.17
N ALA A 127 4.98 4.63 -12.52
CA ALA A 127 5.35 3.54 -11.63
C ALA A 127 6.84 3.69 -11.21
N PRO A 128 7.16 3.71 -9.91
CA PRO A 128 8.53 3.85 -9.46
C PRO A 128 9.41 2.67 -9.90
N THR A 129 10.66 2.98 -10.24
CA THR A 129 11.69 2.02 -10.66
C THR A 129 12.61 1.62 -9.50
N ALA A 130 12.60 2.40 -8.42
CA ALA A 130 13.27 2.07 -7.18
C ALA A 130 12.67 2.86 -6.01
N GLY A 131 12.84 2.34 -4.80
CA GLY A 131 12.48 3.03 -3.57
C GLY A 131 13.45 2.70 -2.45
N HIS A 132 13.78 3.69 -1.62
CA HIS A 132 14.77 3.54 -0.56
C HIS A 132 14.46 4.40 0.67
N ILE A 133 15.09 4.04 1.79
CA ILE A 133 15.31 4.88 2.97
C ILE A 133 16.73 5.41 2.96
N HIS A 134 16.88 6.72 3.09
CA HIS A 134 18.17 7.39 3.23
C HIS A 134 18.34 7.96 4.64
N LEU A 135 19.59 8.02 5.11
CA LEU A 135 19.97 8.78 6.31
C LEU A 135 20.30 10.22 5.91
N GLY A 136 19.41 11.16 6.21
CA GLY A 136 19.60 12.58 5.93
C GLY A 136 18.49 13.44 6.52
N ALA A 137 18.86 14.54 7.15
CA ALA A 137 17.91 15.54 7.64
C ALA A 137 17.18 16.23 6.48
N LYS A 138 16.04 16.86 6.80
CA LYS A 138 15.28 17.65 5.84
C LYS A 138 16.17 18.69 5.15
N GLY A 139 16.10 18.76 3.83
CA GLY A 139 16.91 19.70 3.04
C GLY A 139 18.33 19.22 2.72
N SER A 140 18.73 18.02 3.16
CA SER A 140 20.06 17.46 2.85
C SER A 140 19.95 16.08 2.22
N ASN A 141 20.78 15.81 1.22
CA ASN A 141 20.95 14.47 0.66
C ASN A 141 21.74 13.57 1.63
N GLY A 142 21.62 12.26 1.45
CA GLY A 142 22.10 11.28 2.42
C GLY A 142 22.32 9.91 1.80
N ALA A 143 23.10 9.06 2.46
CA ALA A 143 23.38 7.72 1.97
C ALA A 143 22.13 6.81 2.06
N VAL A 144 21.95 5.93 1.07
CA VAL A 144 20.96 4.85 1.13
C VAL A 144 21.30 3.92 2.28
N ARG A 145 20.32 3.62 3.13
CA ARG A 145 20.46 2.70 4.27
C ARG A 145 19.60 1.46 4.14
N VAL A 146 18.38 1.61 3.62
CA VAL A 146 17.47 0.47 3.42
C VAL A 146 16.84 0.57 2.04
N PRO A 147 17.26 -0.25 1.07
CA PRO A 147 16.52 -0.41 -0.16
C PRO A 147 15.16 -1.07 0.11
N PHE A 148 14.09 -0.54 -0.48
CA PHE A 148 12.77 -1.21 -0.49
C PHE A 148 12.71 -2.23 -1.62
N PHE A 149 12.99 -1.76 -2.84
CA PHE A 149 13.04 -2.56 -4.06
C PHE A 149 13.83 -1.81 -5.14
N ALA A 150 14.31 -2.55 -6.13
CA ALA A 150 14.88 -2.03 -7.36
C ALA A 150 14.37 -2.86 -8.54
N GLY A 151 13.99 -2.19 -9.63
CA GLY A 151 13.44 -2.81 -10.83
C GLY A 151 12.09 -2.20 -11.23
N ASN A 152 11.71 -2.42 -12.49
CA ASN A 152 10.50 -1.84 -13.03
C ASN A 152 9.26 -2.49 -12.42
N LEU A 153 8.34 -1.66 -11.93
CA LEU A 153 6.99 -2.08 -11.59
C LEU A 153 6.08 -1.90 -12.81
N PRO A 154 5.08 -2.78 -13.01
CA PRO A 154 4.12 -2.63 -14.12
C PRO A 154 3.36 -1.30 -14.08
N ASP A 155 3.06 -0.74 -15.26
CA ASP A 155 2.41 0.59 -15.39
C ASP A 155 0.99 0.68 -14.81
N THR A 156 0.34 -0.46 -14.54
CA THR A 156 -0.97 -0.52 -13.88
C THR A 156 -0.87 -0.35 -12.36
N VAL A 157 0.31 -0.50 -11.78
CA VAL A 157 0.56 -0.45 -10.32
C VAL A 157 0.50 0.99 -9.80
N ARG A 158 -0.14 1.17 -8.65
CA ARG A 158 -0.27 2.44 -7.91
C ARG A 158 0.17 2.33 -6.45
N ALA A 159 0.37 1.12 -5.96
CA ALA A 159 0.94 0.86 -4.64
C ALA A 159 1.71 -0.46 -4.61
N VAL A 160 2.70 -0.56 -3.73
CA VAL A 160 3.52 -1.74 -3.51
C VAL A 160 3.68 -1.99 -2.02
N ALA A 161 3.73 -3.26 -1.62
CA ALA A 161 4.11 -3.68 -0.29
C ALA A 161 5.23 -4.71 -0.38
N GLY A 162 6.07 -4.77 0.65
CA GLY A 162 7.17 -5.70 0.71
C GLY A 162 7.77 -5.83 2.09
N VAL A 163 8.74 -6.73 2.18
CA VAL A 163 9.53 -6.98 3.39
C VAL A 163 11.00 -7.07 3.03
N VAL A 164 11.83 -6.43 3.84
CA VAL A 164 13.29 -6.52 3.73
C VAL A 164 13.88 -6.91 5.08
N GLN A 165 14.93 -7.73 5.03
CA GLN A 165 15.79 -7.95 6.17
C GLN A 165 16.88 -6.89 6.16
N VAL A 166 16.95 -6.11 7.24
CA VAL A 166 17.89 -4.99 7.36
C VAL A 166 19.16 -5.48 8.04
N THR A 167 20.26 -5.51 7.29
CA THR A 167 21.57 -5.95 7.80
C THR A 167 22.33 -4.85 8.54
N ASP A 168 22.12 -3.57 8.18
CA ASP A 168 22.67 -2.42 8.90
C ASP A 168 21.87 -2.15 10.19
N LYS A 169 22.21 -2.89 11.25
CA LYS A 169 21.57 -2.78 12.56
C LYS A 169 21.68 -1.37 13.15
N ALA A 170 22.82 -0.70 12.97
CA ALA A 170 23.04 0.64 13.49
C ALA A 170 22.10 1.66 12.83
N ALA A 171 21.95 1.60 11.50
CA ALA A 171 21.00 2.43 10.78
C ALA A 171 19.54 2.12 11.17
N LEU A 172 19.19 0.83 11.38
CA LEU A 172 17.84 0.45 11.82
C LEU A 172 17.53 0.98 13.22
N ASP A 173 18.48 0.90 14.15
CA ASP A 173 18.33 1.42 15.51
C ASP A 173 18.22 2.95 15.50
N GLN A 174 19.01 3.63 14.68
CA GLN A 174 18.91 5.08 14.49
C GLN A 174 17.58 5.50 13.84
N LEU A 175 17.06 4.73 12.88
CA LEU A 175 15.76 4.96 12.24
C LEU A 175 14.61 4.86 13.26
N LYS A 176 14.65 3.88 14.17
CA LYS A 176 13.65 3.73 15.24
C LYS A 176 13.72 4.84 16.30
N TYR A 177 14.93 5.33 16.58
CA TYR A 177 15.19 6.35 17.60
C TYR A 177 14.91 7.78 17.10
N ASN A 178 15.43 8.14 15.93
CA ASN A 178 15.28 9.46 15.32
C ASN A 178 14.82 9.36 13.85
N PRO A 179 13.54 8.99 13.61
CA PRO A 179 13.04 8.82 12.25
C PRO A 179 13.04 10.11 11.43
N ASN A 180 12.93 11.28 12.07
CA ASN A 180 12.98 12.57 11.36
C ASN A 180 14.35 12.82 10.69
N GLY A 181 15.40 12.10 11.09
CA GLY A 181 16.72 12.10 10.43
C GLY A 181 16.80 11.21 9.18
N PHE A 182 15.71 10.56 8.79
CA PHE A 182 15.62 9.68 7.64
C PHE A 182 14.48 10.08 6.73
N TYR A 183 14.60 9.72 5.45
CA TYR A 183 13.55 9.95 4.46
C TYR A 183 13.34 8.76 3.55
N ALA A 184 12.09 8.60 3.12
CA ALA A 184 11.75 7.78 1.97
C ALA A 184 12.01 8.55 0.69
N ASN A 185 12.49 7.84 -0.33
CA ASN A 185 12.67 8.36 -1.67
C ASN A 185 12.14 7.36 -2.71
N LEU A 186 11.52 7.86 -3.77
CA LEU A 186 11.02 7.08 -4.90
C LEU A 186 11.60 7.64 -6.19
N HIS A 187 12.06 6.77 -7.08
CA HIS A 187 12.60 7.15 -8.39
C HIS A 187 11.68 6.68 -9.50
N THR A 188 11.64 7.40 -10.61
CA THR A 188 11.00 6.96 -11.86
C THR A 188 11.98 7.05 -13.02
N GLY A 189 11.58 6.57 -14.20
CA GLY A 189 12.36 6.78 -15.42
C GLY A 189 12.54 8.28 -15.79
N GLU A 190 11.52 9.11 -15.54
CA GLU A 190 11.57 10.57 -15.80
C GLU A 190 12.46 11.30 -14.76
N PHE A 191 12.46 10.84 -13.50
CA PHE A 191 13.20 11.46 -12.40
C PHE A 191 14.16 10.46 -11.75
N PRO A 192 15.27 10.09 -12.42
CA PRO A 192 16.20 9.09 -11.91
C PRO A 192 17.00 9.57 -10.69
N GLY A 193 17.11 10.89 -10.45
CA GLY A 193 17.74 11.43 -9.24
C GLY A 193 16.83 11.42 -8.01
N GLY A 194 15.54 11.13 -8.19
CA GLY A 194 14.51 11.15 -7.14
C GLY A 194 13.25 11.87 -7.64
N ALA A 195 12.14 11.16 -7.76
CA ALA A 195 10.86 11.73 -8.15
C ALA A 195 10.18 12.43 -6.97
N MET A 196 10.18 11.79 -5.79
CA MET A 196 9.53 12.32 -4.59
C MET A 196 10.25 11.90 -3.31
N ARG A 197 10.27 12.81 -2.33
CA ARG A 197 10.93 12.63 -1.02
C ARG A 197 10.03 13.04 0.15
N GLY A 198 10.18 12.38 1.29
CA GLY A 198 9.48 12.73 2.55
C GLY A 198 10.18 12.17 3.79
N GLN A 199 10.31 12.99 4.84
CA GLN A 199 10.90 12.55 6.12
C GLN A 199 9.94 11.61 6.87
N PHE A 200 10.51 10.70 7.67
CA PHE A 200 9.73 9.78 8.49
C PHE A 200 9.34 10.39 9.83
N HIS A 201 8.13 10.05 10.28
CA HIS A 201 7.62 10.35 11.61
C HIS A 201 7.24 9.07 12.33
N LYS A 202 7.54 8.98 13.62
CA LYS A 202 7.12 7.85 14.47
C LYS A 202 5.63 7.97 14.79
N LEU A 203 4.90 6.87 14.63
CA LEU A 203 3.49 6.80 15.01
C LEU A 203 3.34 6.40 16.49
N GLY A 204 2.34 6.97 17.16
CA GLY A 204 1.95 6.60 18.54
C GLY A 204 1.07 5.34 18.59
N LYS A 205 0.42 5.00 17.48
CA LYS A 205 -0.47 3.84 17.34
C LYS A 205 -0.09 2.98 16.13
N PRO A 206 -0.42 1.68 16.15
CA PRO A 206 -0.32 0.81 14.97
C PRO A 206 -1.14 1.33 13.79
N ALA A 207 -0.67 1.06 12.58
CA ALA A 207 -1.40 1.30 11.33
C ALA A 207 -1.19 0.09 10.40
N ASP A 208 -2.23 -0.27 9.66
CA ASP A 208 -2.22 -1.43 8.77
C ASP A 208 -1.65 -1.05 7.39
N LEU A 209 -0.61 -1.78 6.97
CA LEU A 209 0.02 -1.62 5.67
C LEU A 209 -0.96 -1.88 4.52
N ASN A 210 -1.96 -2.75 4.71
CA ASN A 210 -3.01 -2.98 3.71
C ASN A 210 -3.85 -1.72 3.44
N GLY A 211 -3.96 -0.82 4.43
CA GLY A 211 -4.61 0.47 4.23
C GLY A 211 -3.97 1.30 3.13
N VAL A 212 -2.66 1.17 2.90
CA VAL A 212 -1.92 1.82 1.80
C VAL A 212 -2.28 1.21 0.44
N LEU A 213 -2.38 -0.12 0.37
CA LEU A 213 -2.79 -0.81 -0.85
C LEU A 213 -4.24 -0.47 -1.22
N ILE A 214 -5.16 -0.51 -0.26
CA ILE A 214 -6.59 -0.21 -0.44
C ILE A 214 -6.80 1.28 -0.82
N GLY A 215 -6.11 2.19 -0.12
CA GLY A 215 -6.26 3.62 -0.32
C GLY A 215 -7.54 4.20 0.30
N SER A 216 -8.08 5.26 -0.30
CA SER A 216 -9.25 5.98 0.22
C SER A 216 -10.60 5.29 -0.04
N THR A 217 -10.67 4.39 -1.01
CA THR A 217 -11.93 3.78 -1.45
C THR A 217 -11.92 2.31 -1.08
N PRO A 218 -12.90 1.83 -0.28
CA PRO A 218 -12.89 0.46 0.19
C PRO A 218 -13.07 -0.54 -0.95
N ALA A 219 -12.47 -1.70 -0.81
CA ALA A 219 -12.73 -2.85 -1.65
C ALA A 219 -14.19 -3.31 -1.53
N THR A 220 -14.72 -3.83 -2.63
CA THR A 220 -16.06 -4.41 -2.70
C THR A 220 -16.01 -5.93 -2.62
N LEU A 221 -14.95 -6.52 -3.14
CA LEU A 221 -14.72 -7.96 -3.18
C LEU A 221 -13.39 -8.31 -2.52
N GLN A 222 -13.32 -9.54 -2.01
CA GLN A 222 -12.12 -10.19 -1.49
C GLN A 222 -12.02 -11.61 -2.01
N SER A 223 -10.81 -12.13 -2.14
CA SER A 223 -10.53 -13.56 -2.21
C SER A 223 -9.40 -13.94 -1.24
N ILE A 224 -9.44 -15.18 -0.79
CA ILE A 224 -8.31 -15.83 -0.10
C ILE A 224 -7.82 -16.91 -1.05
N ALA A 225 -6.54 -16.80 -1.43
CA ALA A 225 -5.92 -17.62 -2.44
C ALA A 225 -4.88 -18.55 -1.84
N ASP A 226 -4.81 -19.76 -2.37
CA ASP A 226 -3.77 -20.74 -2.07
C ASP A 226 -3.56 -21.66 -3.28
N GLY A 227 -2.51 -22.48 -3.25
CA GLY A 227 -2.22 -23.38 -4.36
C GLY A 227 -3.13 -24.60 -4.41
N ALA A 228 -3.78 -24.99 -3.31
CA ALA A 228 -4.71 -26.12 -3.29
C ALA A 228 -6.01 -25.81 -4.03
N GLN A 229 -6.34 -24.52 -4.18
CA GLN A 229 -7.48 -24.04 -4.99
C GLN A 229 -7.20 -24.03 -6.50
N GLU A 230 -5.96 -24.23 -6.94
CA GLU A 230 -5.62 -24.27 -8.37
C GLU A 230 -6.20 -25.50 -9.07
N ILE A 231 -6.56 -25.33 -10.33
CA ILE A 231 -7.12 -26.40 -11.16
C ILE A 231 -6.19 -26.61 -12.36
N PRO A 232 -5.56 -27.79 -12.51
CA PRO A 232 -4.69 -28.07 -13.66
C PRO A 232 -5.39 -27.82 -14.99
N SER A 233 -4.68 -27.17 -15.92
CA SER A 233 -5.20 -26.94 -17.28
C SER A 233 -4.83 -28.10 -18.21
N LYS A 234 -5.53 -28.19 -19.35
CA LYS A 234 -5.22 -29.18 -20.40
C LYS A 234 -3.84 -28.96 -21.04
N GLU A 235 -3.24 -27.79 -20.86
CA GLU A 235 -1.89 -27.47 -21.36
C GLU A 235 -0.78 -28.16 -20.56
N GLY A 236 -1.08 -28.76 -19.40
CA GLY A 236 -0.11 -29.52 -18.61
C GLY A 236 0.97 -28.68 -17.92
N LYS A 237 0.79 -27.36 -17.82
CA LYS A 237 1.68 -26.46 -17.06
C LYS A 237 1.58 -26.77 -15.56
N LYS A 238 2.69 -26.64 -14.84
CA LYS A 238 2.73 -26.79 -13.37
C LYS A 238 1.81 -25.76 -12.71
N THR A 239 0.98 -26.21 -11.77
CA THR A 239 -0.01 -25.42 -11.03
C THR A 239 0.01 -25.77 -9.55
N GLY A 240 -0.40 -24.82 -8.70
CA GLY A 240 -0.68 -25.07 -7.29
C GLY A 240 0.57 -25.12 -6.43
N ASP A 241 1.01 -23.95 -5.98
CA ASP A 241 2.11 -23.81 -5.03
C ASP A 241 1.68 -24.30 -3.63
N PRO A 242 2.22 -25.40 -3.09
CA PRO A 242 1.66 -26.08 -1.92
C PRO A 242 1.58 -25.22 -0.65
N ASP A 243 2.60 -24.40 -0.40
CA ASP A 243 2.67 -23.48 0.74
C ASP A 243 2.31 -22.04 0.35
N GLY A 244 2.08 -21.78 -0.93
CA GLY A 244 1.62 -20.51 -1.46
C GLY A 244 0.30 -20.05 -0.84
N ARG A 245 0.29 -18.80 -0.39
CA ARG A 245 -0.89 -18.12 0.16
C ARG A 245 -0.99 -16.70 -0.37
N GLY A 246 -2.21 -16.18 -0.48
CA GLY A 246 -2.43 -14.78 -0.78
C GLY A 246 -3.84 -14.31 -0.46
N THR A 247 -4.01 -13.00 -0.49
CA THR A 247 -5.32 -12.36 -0.47
C THR A 247 -5.39 -11.40 -1.64
N ALA A 248 -6.57 -11.31 -2.25
CA ALA A 248 -6.84 -10.29 -3.26
C ALA A 248 -8.05 -9.46 -2.86
N PHE A 249 -8.09 -8.23 -3.34
CA PHE A 249 -9.26 -7.37 -3.25
C PHE A 249 -9.56 -6.74 -4.60
N ALA A 250 -10.83 -6.43 -4.84
CA ALA A 250 -11.25 -5.75 -6.05
C ALA A 250 -12.43 -4.81 -5.80
N ARG A 251 -12.51 -3.77 -6.63
CA ARG A 251 -13.67 -2.90 -6.79
C ARG A 251 -13.71 -2.35 -8.21
N SER A 252 -14.88 -1.99 -8.71
CA SER A 252 -15.01 -1.30 -10.00
C SER A 252 -15.28 0.19 -9.83
N HIS A 253 -14.94 0.95 -10.87
CA HIS A 253 -15.40 2.32 -11.08
C HIS A 253 -15.60 2.54 -12.58
N GLY A 254 -16.82 2.33 -13.06
CA GLY A 254 -17.12 2.34 -14.50
C GLY A 254 -16.31 1.27 -15.24
N ALA A 255 -15.62 1.68 -16.31
CA ALA A 255 -14.77 0.82 -17.14
C ALA A 255 -13.36 0.56 -16.55
N MET A 256 -13.22 0.57 -15.23
CA MET A 256 -11.96 0.35 -14.53
C MET A 256 -12.15 -0.60 -13.35
N ILE A 257 -11.20 -1.51 -13.14
CA ILE A 257 -11.08 -2.29 -11.92
C ILE A 257 -9.87 -1.77 -11.13
N THR A 258 -10.11 -1.42 -9.86
CA THR A 258 -9.04 -1.29 -8.87
C THR A 258 -8.88 -2.63 -8.19
N TRP A 259 -7.64 -3.09 -8.10
CA TRP A 259 -7.29 -4.41 -7.60
C TRP A 259 -6.10 -4.32 -6.66
N GLY A 260 -5.92 -5.34 -5.82
CA GLY A 260 -4.68 -5.53 -5.09
C GLY A 260 -4.51 -6.95 -4.62
N PHE A 261 -3.26 -7.31 -4.36
CA PHE A 261 -2.83 -8.61 -3.86
C PHE A 261 -1.83 -8.42 -2.74
N THR A 262 -1.87 -9.34 -1.78
CA THR A 262 -0.73 -9.68 -0.94
C THR A 262 -0.50 -11.18 -1.02
N TRP A 263 0.75 -11.60 -0.92
CA TRP A 263 1.12 -13.01 -1.00
C TRP A 263 2.29 -13.34 -0.09
N SER A 264 2.43 -14.62 0.18
CA SER A 264 3.55 -15.20 0.93
C SER A 264 3.85 -16.59 0.38
N SER A 265 5.10 -17.02 0.51
CA SER A 265 5.53 -18.38 0.16
C SER A 265 5.20 -18.77 -1.28
N ILE A 266 5.35 -17.83 -2.21
CA ILE A 266 5.38 -18.12 -3.65
C ILE A 266 6.62 -17.47 -4.25
N GLY A 267 7.08 -17.98 -5.39
CA GLY A 267 8.08 -17.30 -6.22
C GLY A 267 7.63 -15.89 -6.65
N GLN A 268 8.54 -15.10 -7.23
CA GLN A 268 8.20 -13.76 -7.73
C GLN A 268 7.05 -13.85 -8.76
N PRO A 269 5.91 -13.16 -8.53
CA PRO A 269 4.82 -13.22 -9.49
C PRO A 269 5.24 -12.65 -10.84
N THR A 270 4.84 -13.33 -11.90
CA THR A 270 5.08 -12.93 -13.28
C THR A 270 3.84 -12.35 -13.92
N VAL A 271 2.65 -12.80 -13.52
CA VAL A 271 1.37 -12.32 -14.05
C VAL A 271 0.29 -12.40 -12.97
N GLY A 272 -0.64 -11.45 -12.99
CA GLY A 272 -1.85 -11.47 -12.18
C GLY A 272 -3.11 -11.24 -13.01
N HIS A 273 -4.13 -12.04 -12.76
CA HIS A 273 -5.41 -12.00 -13.49
C HIS A 273 -6.62 -12.01 -12.56
N ILE A 274 -7.75 -11.52 -13.08
CA ILE A 274 -9.08 -12.01 -12.69
C ILE A 274 -9.61 -12.87 -13.83
N HIS A 275 -10.05 -14.08 -13.54
CA HIS A 275 -10.70 -14.97 -14.50
C HIS A 275 -12.21 -15.04 -14.26
N LYS A 276 -12.96 -15.39 -15.31
CA LYS A 276 -14.38 -15.75 -15.23
C LYS A 276 -14.51 -17.27 -15.15
N GLY A 277 -14.74 -17.79 -13.95
CA GLY A 277 -15.02 -19.20 -13.71
C GLY A 277 -15.56 -19.43 -12.30
N ALA A 278 -16.51 -20.36 -12.19
CA ALA A 278 -17.00 -20.84 -10.90
C ALA A 278 -15.94 -21.66 -10.18
N ARG A 279 -16.16 -21.90 -8.88
CA ARG A 279 -15.30 -22.75 -8.06
C ARG A 279 -15.10 -24.12 -8.71
N GLY A 280 -13.85 -24.57 -8.78
CA GLY A 280 -13.47 -25.86 -9.36
C GLY A 280 -13.40 -25.88 -10.90
N THR A 281 -13.64 -24.76 -11.58
CA THR A 281 -13.60 -24.69 -13.05
C THR A 281 -12.62 -23.61 -13.51
N ASN A 282 -11.79 -23.92 -14.52
CA ASN A 282 -10.96 -22.93 -15.21
C ASN A 282 -11.81 -22.15 -16.22
N GLY A 283 -11.48 -20.87 -16.41
CA GLY A 283 -12.19 -20.04 -17.38
C GLY A 283 -11.33 -18.93 -17.96
N PRO A 284 -11.86 -18.18 -18.94
CA PRO A 284 -11.10 -17.14 -19.65
C PRO A 284 -10.72 -16.00 -18.71
N ILE A 285 -9.66 -15.28 -19.08
CA ILE A 285 -9.26 -14.04 -18.39
C ILE A 285 -10.39 -13.01 -18.57
N ALA A 286 -10.83 -12.44 -17.46
CA ALA A 286 -11.78 -11.33 -17.41
C ALA A 286 -11.05 -9.97 -17.28
N ALA A 287 -9.89 -9.94 -16.62
CA ALA A 287 -9.06 -8.75 -16.51
C ALA A 287 -7.57 -9.11 -16.38
N ASP A 288 -6.74 -8.49 -17.22
CA ASP A 288 -5.28 -8.50 -17.12
C ASP A 288 -4.81 -7.45 -16.11
N LEU A 289 -4.33 -7.87 -14.95
CA LEU A 289 -4.04 -6.92 -13.87
C LEU A 289 -2.65 -6.34 -14.01
N PHE A 290 -1.65 -7.21 -14.16
CA PHE A 290 -0.27 -6.84 -14.40
C PHE A 290 0.50 -7.97 -15.09
N ALA A 291 1.60 -7.59 -15.76
CA ALA A 291 2.58 -8.52 -16.31
C ALA A 291 3.99 -8.04 -15.96
N ALA A 292 4.82 -8.97 -15.47
CA ALA A 292 6.23 -8.81 -15.14
C ALA A 292 6.97 -10.07 -15.65
N PRO A 293 7.34 -10.13 -16.95
CA PRO A 293 7.84 -11.35 -17.57
C PRO A 293 9.08 -11.95 -16.89
N THR A 294 9.88 -11.12 -16.23
CA THR A 294 11.09 -11.52 -15.49
C THR A 294 10.85 -11.70 -13.98
N GLY A 295 9.59 -11.66 -13.53
CA GLY A 295 9.21 -11.60 -12.12
C GLY A 295 9.22 -10.18 -11.56
N LEU A 296 8.37 -9.94 -10.56
CA LEU A 296 8.40 -8.72 -9.76
C LEU A 296 9.71 -8.59 -8.94
N PRO A 297 10.13 -7.37 -8.57
CA PRO A 297 11.33 -7.17 -7.75
C PRO A 297 11.34 -8.02 -6.47
N ALA A 298 12.53 -8.49 -6.09
CA ALA A 298 12.71 -9.28 -4.87
C ALA A 298 12.24 -8.50 -3.62
N GLY A 299 11.64 -9.22 -2.67
CA GLY A 299 11.11 -8.64 -1.43
C GLY A 299 9.73 -7.99 -1.57
N VAL A 300 9.20 -7.82 -2.79
CA VAL A 300 7.81 -7.40 -2.99
C VAL A 300 6.86 -8.55 -2.63
N THR A 301 5.91 -8.26 -1.75
CA THR A 301 4.90 -9.21 -1.24
C THR A 301 3.48 -8.69 -1.41
N GLY A 302 3.30 -7.55 -2.07
CA GLY A 302 1.99 -7.04 -2.40
C GLY A 302 2.02 -5.91 -3.43
N LEU A 303 0.93 -5.78 -4.16
CA LEU A 303 0.70 -4.72 -5.15
C LEU A 303 -0.75 -4.29 -5.12
N ALA A 304 -1.01 -3.03 -5.46
CA ALA A 304 -2.33 -2.59 -5.87
C ALA A 304 -2.23 -1.71 -7.10
N GLY A 305 -3.26 -1.76 -7.94
CA GLY A 305 -3.26 -1.09 -9.22
C GLY A 305 -4.64 -0.84 -9.77
N MET A 306 -4.66 -0.31 -10.99
CA MET A 306 -5.87 -0.03 -11.74
C MET A 306 -5.69 -0.49 -13.18
N THR A 307 -6.68 -1.24 -13.69
CA THR A 307 -6.68 -1.72 -15.08
C THR A 307 -8.00 -1.34 -15.76
N PRO A 308 -7.97 -0.84 -17.00
CA PRO A 308 -9.16 -0.68 -17.81
C PRO A 308 -9.77 -2.03 -18.19
N VAL A 309 -11.09 -2.14 -18.06
CA VAL A 309 -11.86 -3.29 -18.54
C VAL A 309 -13.18 -2.79 -19.13
N PRO A 310 -13.80 -3.52 -20.07
CA PRO A 310 -15.14 -3.17 -20.54
C PRO A 310 -16.12 -3.03 -19.37
N ALA A 311 -16.98 -2.01 -19.39
CA ALA A 311 -17.88 -1.70 -18.26
C ALA A 311 -18.79 -2.89 -17.90
N ASN A 312 -19.29 -3.62 -18.89
CA ASN A 312 -20.08 -4.83 -18.67
C ASN A 312 -19.28 -5.98 -18.01
N VAL A 313 -17.97 -6.03 -18.22
CA VAL A 313 -17.09 -6.99 -17.53
C VAL A 313 -16.87 -6.56 -16.09
N ALA A 314 -16.57 -5.29 -15.84
CA ALA A 314 -16.44 -4.75 -14.48
C ALA A 314 -17.71 -4.99 -13.64
N ASP A 315 -18.88 -4.66 -14.20
CA ASP A 315 -20.17 -4.87 -13.54
C ASP A 315 -20.43 -6.34 -13.21
N ARG A 316 -20.07 -7.23 -14.12
CA ARG A 316 -20.24 -8.68 -13.94
C ARG A 316 -19.30 -9.23 -12.87
N ILE A 317 -18.04 -8.77 -12.79
CA ILE A 317 -17.13 -9.15 -11.71
C ILE A 317 -17.74 -8.76 -10.35
N MET A 318 -18.31 -7.55 -10.24
CA MET A 318 -18.92 -7.08 -8.98
C MET A 318 -20.23 -7.79 -8.63
N ARG A 319 -21.07 -8.12 -9.61
CA ARG A 319 -22.41 -8.70 -9.38
C ARG A 319 -22.40 -10.23 -9.25
N GLN A 320 -21.38 -10.90 -9.79
CA GLN A 320 -21.24 -12.36 -9.78
C GLN A 320 -19.86 -12.76 -9.25
N PRO A 321 -19.46 -12.33 -8.03
CA PRO A 321 -18.12 -12.60 -7.51
C PRO A 321 -17.83 -14.11 -7.39
N GLU A 322 -18.84 -14.93 -7.10
CA GLU A 322 -18.74 -16.39 -7.04
C GLU A 322 -18.38 -17.05 -8.39
N ASN A 323 -18.51 -16.30 -9.49
CA ASN A 323 -18.15 -16.71 -10.84
C ASN A 323 -16.82 -16.09 -11.32
N HIS A 324 -16.06 -15.44 -10.44
CA HIS A 324 -14.75 -14.88 -10.76
C HIS A 324 -13.70 -15.22 -9.70
N TYR A 325 -12.48 -15.48 -10.13
CA TYR A 325 -11.37 -15.80 -9.23
C TYR A 325 -10.14 -14.97 -9.56
N SER A 326 -9.39 -14.63 -8.51
CA SER A 326 -8.07 -14.03 -8.63
C SER A 326 -7.03 -15.14 -8.85
N ASN A 327 -6.01 -14.85 -9.63
CA ASN A 327 -4.93 -15.80 -9.90
C ASN A 327 -3.58 -15.09 -10.02
N LEU A 328 -2.54 -15.66 -9.41
CA LEU A 328 -1.15 -15.23 -9.60
C LEU A 328 -0.33 -16.38 -10.18
N HIS A 329 0.53 -16.05 -11.12
CA HIS A 329 1.47 -16.99 -11.76
C HIS A 329 2.89 -16.65 -11.33
N THR A 330 3.76 -17.65 -11.29
CA THR A 330 5.21 -17.49 -11.08
C THR A 330 5.96 -18.22 -12.19
N ALA A 331 7.28 -18.04 -12.26
CA ALA A 331 8.11 -18.82 -13.17
C ALA A 331 8.04 -20.33 -12.88
N GLU A 332 7.93 -20.71 -11.60
CA GLU A 332 7.81 -22.11 -11.18
C GLU A 332 6.43 -22.70 -11.49
N PHE A 333 5.36 -21.93 -11.27
CA PHE A 333 3.98 -22.34 -11.49
C PHE A 333 3.32 -21.49 -12.59
N PRO A 334 3.71 -21.68 -13.87
CA PRO A 334 3.22 -20.87 -14.98
C PRO A 334 1.73 -21.12 -15.29
N GLY A 335 1.17 -22.25 -14.86
CA GLY A 335 -0.27 -22.51 -14.96
C GLY A 335 -1.12 -21.80 -13.90
N GLY A 336 -0.49 -21.23 -12.87
CA GLY A 336 -1.14 -20.65 -11.69
C GLY A 336 -0.46 -21.14 -10.41
N ALA A 337 0.12 -20.23 -9.63
CA ALA A 337 0.73 -20.51 -8.34
C ALA A 337 -0.34 -20.55 -7.24
N ILE A 338 -1.21 -19.55 -7.19
CA ILE A 338 -2.29 -19.46 -6.21
C ILE A 338 -3.58 -18.92 -6.84
N ARG A 339 -4.71 -19.51 -6.42
CA ARG A 339 -6.06 -19.17 -6.87
C ARG A 339 -6.97 -18.89 -5.69
N GLY A 340 -7.85 -17.90 -5.83
CA GLY A 340 -8.87 -17.60 -4.83
C GLY A 340 -10.17 -17.12 -5.45
N GLN A 341 -11.30 -17.75 -5.10
CA GLN A 341 -12.62 -17.29 -5.56
C GLN A 341 -12.99 -15.97 -4.90
N PHE A 342 -13.55 -15.02 -5.65
CA PHE A 342 -14.06 -13.80 -5.07
C PHE A 342 -15.36 -14.03 -4.30
N ALA A 343 -15.53 -13.24 -3.24
CA ALA A 343 -16.74 -13.06 -2.48
C ALA A 343 -16.89 -11.57 -2.12
N PRO A 344 -18.10 -11.10 -1.74
CA PRO A 344 -18.26 -9.76 -1.19
C PRO A 344 -17.32 -9.53 -0.01
N PHE A 345 -16.67 -8.38 0.04
CA PHE A 345 -15.84 -7.98 1.17
C PHE A 345 -16.76 -7.74 2.39
N SER A 346 -16.43 -8.36 3.52
CA SER A 346 -17.12 -8.13 4.79
C SER A 346 -16.14 -7.74 5.89
N GLY A 347 -16.43 -6.67 6.62
CA GLY A 347 -15.67 -6.25 7.80
C GLY A 347 -15.04 -4.86 7.66
N PRO A 348 -14.40 -4.36 8.73
CA PRO A 348 -13.65 -3.12 8.71
C PRO A 348 -12.52 -3.18 7.69
N GLN A 349 -12.27 -2.06 7.00
CA GLN A 349 -11.13 -1.91 6.11
C GLN A 349 -10.28 -0.74 6.60
N ALA A 350 -9.02 -1.05 6.91
CA ALA A 350 -8.00 -0.03 7.06
C ALA A 350 -7.90 0.78 5.77
N ARG A 351 -7.69 2.09 5.89
CA ARG A 351 -7.56 2.99 4.74
C ARG A 351 -6.49 4.02 5.03
N THR A 352 -5.62 4.18 4.05
CA THR A 352 -4.59 5.22 4.05
C THR A 352 -4.81 6.17 2.89
N PHE A 353 -4.90 7.46 3.18
CA PHE A 353 -5.04 8.47 2.15
C PHE A 353 -4.55 9.84 2.61
N THR A 354 -4.15 10.65 1.64
CA THR A 354 -3.67 12.01 1.87
C THR A 354 -4.65 13.02 1.31
N LYS A 355 -4.92 14.09 2.07
CA LYS A 355 -5.72 15.24 1.65
C LYS A 355 -4.96 16.54 1.91
N PRO A 356 -4.61 17.30 0.85
CA PRO A 356 -3.97 18.60 1.03
C PRO A 356 -4.95 19.62 1.61
N VAL A 357 -4.42 20.57 2.39
CA VAL A 357 -5.14 21.79 2.81
C VAL A 357 -5.16 22.75 1.63
N ILE A 358 -6.35 22.99 1.08
CA ILE A 358 -6.55 23.89 -0.06
C ILE A 358 -6.64 25.36 0.39
N SER A 359 -7.17 25.59 1.59
CA SER A 359 -7.22 26.89 2.25
C SER A 359 -7.20 26.69 3.75
N GLY A 360 -6.26 27.32 4.45
CA GLY A 360 -6.14 27.22 5.90
C GLY A 360 -5.44 28.42 6.49
N ALA A 361 -5.76 28.72 7.75
CA ALA A 361 -5.09 29.76 8.52
C ALA A 361 -4.92 29.34 9.98
N GLN A 362 -3.76 29.63 10.54
CA GLN A 362 -3.57 29.67 11.99
C GLN A 362 -4.13 31.00 12.50
N ILE A 363 -4.94 30.92 13.55
CA ILE A 363 -5.56 32.08 14.20
C ILE A 363 -4.78 32.35 15.47
N TYR A 364 -4.31 33.58 15.63
CA TYR A 364 -3.58 34.03 16.79
C TYR A 364 -4.29 35.20 17.44
N ARG A 365 -4.27 35.22 18.78
CA ARG A 365 -4.70 36.34 19.61
C ARG A 365 -3.51 36.94 20.30
N CYS A 366 -3.42 38.26 20.30
CA CYS A 366 -2.45 38.97 21.12
C CYS A 366 -2.82 38.84 22.59
N THR A 367 -1.98 38.17 23.36
CA THR A 367 -2.19 37.95 24.80
C THR A 367 -0.97 38.40 25.59
N ARG A 368 -1.19 38.75 26.86
CA ARG A 368 -0.12 39.03 27.80
C ARG A 368 0.63 37.75 28.13
N GLN A 369 1.95 37.78 27.94
CA GLN A 369 2.86 36.69 28.24
C GLN A 369 3.28 36.73 29.73
N ALA A 370 3.95 35.67 30.19
CA ALA A 370 4.38 35.55 31.58
C ALA A 370 5.36 36.65 32.02
N ASP A 371 6.14 37.19 31.07
CA ASP A 371 7.09 38.30 31.28
C ASP A 371 6.43 39.69 31.20
N GLY A 372 5.10 39.76 31.06
CA GLY A 372 4.33 40.99 30.95
C GLY A 372 4.31 41.62 29.55
N THR A 373 5.07 41.08 28.59
CA THR A 373 5.04 41.52 27.19
C THR A 373 3.76 41.06 26.49
N LEU A 374 3.48 41.63 25.32
CA LEU A 374 2.37 41.24 24.46
C LEU A 374 2.91 40.49 23.25
N ALA A 375 2.39 39.28 23.03
CA ALA A 375 2.74 38.47 21.87
C ALA A 375 1.53 37.66 21.38
N PHE A 376 1.59 37.26 20.11
CA PHE A 376 0.56 36.41 19.50
C PHE A 376 0.64 34.97 20.02
N THR A 377 -0.45 34.51 20.64
CA THR A 377 -0.63 33.13 21.12
C THR A 377 -1.67 32.42 20.25
N GLN A 378 -1.48 31.12 20.01
CA GLN A 378 -2.39 30.33 19.18
C GLN A 378 -3.81 30.32 19.78
N GLU A 379 -4.78 30.80 19.01
CA GLU A 379 -6.20 30.83 19.37
C GLU A 379 -7.02 29.79 18.61
N GLY A 380 -6.62 29.38 17.41
CA GLY A 380 -7.39 28.39 16.66
C GLY A 380 -6.81 28.07 15.30
N VAL A 381 -7.44 27.17 14.56
CA VAL A 381 -7.07 26.87 13.18
C VAL A 381 -8.32 26.74 12.32
N THR A 382 -8.22 27.20 11.08
CA THR A 382 -9.17 26.87 10.02
C THR A 382 -8.46 26.02 8.99
N ALA A 383 -9.10 24.95 8.54
CA ALA A 383 -8.56 24.06 7.52
C ALA A 383 -9.69 23.61 6.60
N THR A 384 -9.57 23.91 5.32
CA THR A 384 -10.39 23.31 4.27
C THR A 384 -9.51 22.30 3.57
N LEU A 385 -9.86 21.01 3.68
CA LEU A 385 -9.15 19.94 3.01
C LEU A 385 -9.72 19.73 1.61
N ALA A 386 -8.91 19.21 0.69
CA ALA A 386 -9.42 18.73 -0.58
C ALA A 386 -10.41 17.57 -0.36
N GLY A 387 -11.52 17.59 -1.10
CA GLY A 387 -12.57 16.60 -0.97
C GLY A 387 -13.52 16.86 0.22
N PRO A 388 -14.44 15.92 0.48
CA PRO A 388 -15.58 16.15 1.37
C PRO A 388 -15.27 15.88 2.85
N ILE A 389 -14.16 16.40 3.36
CA ILE A 389 -13.79 16.28 4.78
C ILE A 389 -13.83 17.67 5.42
N ALA A 390 -14.82 17.89 6.28
CA ALA A 390 -14.90 19.07 7.11
C ALA A 390 -13.92 18.96 8.29
N HIS A 391 -13.27 20.07 8.63
CA HIS A 391 -12.44 20.18 9.82
C HIS A 391 -13.08 21.15 10.81
N SER A 392 -13.23 20.70 12.05
CA SER A 392 -13.79 21.45 13.17
C SER A 392 -13.04 21.10 14.46
N PHE A 393 -13.60 21.49 15.60
CA PHE A 393 -13.13 21.06 16.92
C PHE A 393 -14.30 20.45 17.69
N ALA A 394 -14.05 19.35 18.40
CA ALA A 394 -15.09 18.64 19.15
C ALA A 394 -15.65 19.47 20.33
N LYS A 395 -14.91 20.49 20.77
CA LYS A 395 -15.38 21.55 21.68
C LYS A 395 -15.01 22.90 21.07
N PRO A 396 -15.85 23.95 21.20
CA PRO A 396 -15.51 25.29 20.72
C PRO A 396 -14.19 25.80 21.34
N GLY A 397 -13.40 26.52 20.56
CA GLY A 397 -12.11 27.08 20.97
C GLY A 397 -10.91 26.14 20.76
N PRO A 398 -9.68 26.64 20.98
CA PRO A 398 -8.42 25.92 20.68
C PRO A 398 -8.16 24.69 21.57
N GLN A 399 -8.94 24.54 22.64
CA GLN A 399 -8.73 23.54 23.69
C GLN A 399 -9.43 22.21 23.37
N GLY A 400 -10.42 22.21 22.47
CA GLY A 400 -11.03 20.97 21.99
C GLY A 400 -10.05 20.19 21.10
N PRO A 401 -10.11 18.85 21.05
CA PRO A 401 -9.35 18.11 20.06
C PRO A 401 -9.88 18.46 18.66
N PRO A 402 -9.00 18.64 17.65
CA PRO A 402 -9.42 18.80 16.26
C PRO A 402 -10.25 17.59 15.83
N GLN A 403 -11.26 17.84 15.00
CA GLN A 403 -12.19 16.84 14.50
C GLN A 403 -12.24 16.92 12.97
N TRP A 404 -12.27 15.75 12.32
CA TRP A 404 -12.51 15.59 10.89
C TRP A 404 -13.80 14.81 10.69
N VAL A 405 -14.66 15.31 9.82
CA VAL A 405 -15.98 14.72 9.54
C VAL A 405 -16.13 14.55 8.03
N SER A 406 -16.40 13.31 7.60
CA SER A 406 -16.67 12.96 6.21
C SER A 406 -18.18 12.99 5.92
N ARG A 407 -18.55 13.15 4.64
CA ARG A 407 -19.97 13.14 4.19
C ARG A 407 -20.72 11.84 4.50
N ASP A 408 -20.01 10.72 4.63
CA ASP A 408 -20.60 9.43 5.02
C ASP A 408 -20.90 9.32 6.53
N GLY A 409 -20.71 10.40 7.29
CA GLY A 409 -20.95 10.46 8.73
C GLY A 409 -19.82 9.87 9.57
N SER A 410 -18.79 9.28 8.96
CA SER A 410 -17.58 8.90 9.68
C SER A 410 -16.84 10.14 10.16
N ALA A 411 -16.32 10.09 11.39
CA ALA A 411 -15.58 11.19 11.98
C ALA A 411 -14.51 10.69 12.95
N VAL A 412 -13.46 11.49 13.12
CA VAL A 412 -12.35 11.22 14.04
C VAL A 412 -11.92 12.49 14.73
N THR A 413 -11.50 12.37 15.98
CA THR A 413 -10.75 13.41 16.71
C THR A 413 -9.28 13.03 16.81
N GLY A 414 -8.38 14.01 16.96
CA GLY A 414 -6.94 13.77 17.06
C GLY A 414 -6.32 14.39 18.31
N LYS A 415 -5.42 13.65 18.98
CA LYS A 415 -4.53 14.19 20.02
C LYS A 415 -3.11 14.24 19.49
N ALA A 416 -2.49 15.42 19.45
CA ALA A 416 -1.09 15.52 19.05
C ALA A 416 -0.16 14.79 20.03
N VAL A 417 0.67 13.89 19.51
CA VAL A 417 1.62 13.07 20.27
C VAL A 417 3.07 13.31 19.85
N VAL A 418 3.30 13.78 18.62
CA VAL A 418 4.62 14.23 18.14
C VAL A 418 4.48 15.58 17.48
N LYS A 419 5.46 16.45 17.74
CA LYS A 419 5.60 17.78 17.13
C LYS A 419 7.03 17.92 16.60
N THR A 420 7.17 17.95 15.28
CA THR A 420 8.47 18.07 14.61
C THR A 420 8.63 19.48 14.04
N PRO A 421 9.70 20.23 14.39
CA PRO A 421 10.01 21.52 13.74
C PRO A 421 10.14 21.37 12.22
N ASN A 422 9.64 22.34 11.45
CA ASN A 422 9.61 22.26 9.99
C ASN A 422 10.37 23.38 9.26
N GLY A 423 11.46 23.83 9.87
CA GLY A 423 12.23 25.00 9.43
C GLY A 423 11.51 26.32 9.69
N ASP A 424 12.24 27.41 9.49
CA ASP A 424 11.76 28.76 9.77
C ASP A 424 10.59 29.15 8.84
N GLY A 425 9.66 29.93 9.38
CA GLY A 425 8.47 30.38 8.65
C GLY A 425 7.37 29.33 8.50
N ASN A 426 7.57 28.09 8.95
CA ASN A 426 6.58 27.01 8.87
C ASN A 426 6.14 26.53 10.25
N ILE A 427 4.83 26.32 10.44
CA ILE A 427 4.36 25.65 11.65
C ILE A 427 4.90 24.23 11.74
N PRO A 428 5.10 23.69 12.95
CA PRO A 428 5.53 22.32 13.14
C PRO A 428 4.60 21.29 12.50
N GLU A 429 5.21 20.23 11.99
CA GLU A 429 4.52 19.02 11.55
C GLU A 429 4.06 18.23 12.78
N LEU A 430 2.92 17.55 12.65
CA LEU A 430 2.27 16.86 13.77
C LEU A 430 1.99 15.41 13.43
N VAL A 431 2.17 14.54 14.41
CA VAL A 431 1.51 13.22 14.46
C VAL A 431 0.46 13.28 15.53
N LEU A 432 -0.76 12.86 15.19
CA LEU A 432 -1.89 12.79 16.08
C LEU A 432 -2.38 11.36 16.20
N ASP A 433 -2.63 10.94 17.43
CA ASP A 433 -3.39 9.72 17.72
C ASP A 433 -4.86 9.99 17.45
N ALA A 434 -5.44 9.24 16.51
CA ALA A 434 -6.84 9.38 16.15
C ALA A 434 -7.74 8.56 17.07
N THR A 435 -8.95 9.06 17.29
CA THR A 435 -10.02 8.39 18.03
C THR A 435 -11.31 8.55 17.23
N GLN A 436 -11.99 7.44 16.95
CA GLN A 436 -13.27 7.44 16.25
C GLN A 436 -14.30 8.27 17.03
N ALA A 437 -14.99 9.16 16.33
CA ALA A 437 -15.97 10.09 16.92
C ALA A 437 -17.32 10.12 16.17
N GLY A 438 -17.41 9.48 15.00
CA GLY A 438 -18.62 9.41 14.18
C GLY A 438 -19.05 7.97 13.90
N ALA A 439 -19.61 7.75 12.71
CA ALA A 439 -20.04 6.42 12.28
C ALA A 439 -18.89 5.39 12.35
N LYS A 440 -19.23 4.15 12.72
CA LYS A 440 -18.30 3.01 12.84
C LYS A 440 -17.79 2.48 11.49
N GLN A 441 -18.37 2.96 10.40
CA GLN A 441 -18.01 2.65 9.02
C GLN A 441 -17.93 3.96 8.23
N GLY A 442 -17.34 3.94 7.03
CA GLY A 442 -17.10 5.15 6.24
C GLY A 442 -15.66 5.65 6.36
N LEU A 443 -15.25 6.54 5.46
CA LEU A 443 -13.88 6.96 5.11
C LEU A 443 -12.90 7.05 6.29
N LEU A 444 -13.33 7.70 7.38
CA LEU A 444 -12.50 8.01 8.55
C LEU A 444 -12.62 6.98 9.69
N ALA A 445 -13.57 6.05 9.61
CA ALA A 445 -13.93 5.21 10.76
C ALA A 445 -12.79 4.32 11.27
N GLY A 446 -11.87 3.92 10.39
CA GLY A 446 -10.72 3.08 10.73
C GLY A 446 -9.46 3.86 11.11
N SER A 447 -9.44 5.19 11.03
CA SER A 447 -8.18 5.93 11.22
C SER A 447 -7.66 5.80 12.66
N THR A 448 -6.42 5.34 12.80
CA THR A 448 -5.68 5.21 14.06
C THR A 448 -4.70 6.36 14.26
N ALA A 449 -4.19 6.95 13.17
CA ALA A 449 -3.29 8.10 13.21
C ALA A 449 -3.61 9.11 12.11
N ILE A 450 -3.33 10.38 12.40
CA ILE A 450 -3.44 11.49 11.46
C ILE A 450 -2.14 12.28 11.52
N LEU A 451 -1.50 12.52 10.37
CA LEU A 451 -0.31 13.34 10.30
C LEU A 451 -0.64 14.63 9.57
N ARG A 452 -0.13 15.76 10.07
CA ARG A 452 -0.12 17.05 9.35
C ARG A 452 1.32 17.32 8.93
N LEU A 453 1.63 17.02 7.68
CA LEU A 453 2.98 17.06 7.11
C LEU A 453 3.09 18.12 6.03
N ASN A 454 4.31 18.33 5.52
CA ASN A 454 4.61 19.24 4.42
C ASN A 454 4.05 20.66 4.65
N THR A 455 4.13 21.14 5.90
CA THR A 455 3.57 22.44 6.29
C THR A 455 4.33 23.58 5.63
N ILE A 456 3.61 24.61 5.18
CA ILE A 456 4.17 25.85 4.63
C ILE A 456 3.44 27.02 5.26
N GLY A 457 4.16 27.95 5.87
CA GLY A 457 3.57 29.15 6.50
C GLY A 457 2.91 28.87 7.85
N GLY A 458 2.05 29.80 8.25
CA GLY A 458 1.22 29.70 9.46
C GLY A 458 1.90 30.14 10.76
N VAL A 459 3.17 30.55 10.76
CA VAL A 459 3.87 30.97 11.99
C VAL A 459 3.27 32.25 12.55
N ALA A 460 3.21 32.36 13.88
CA ALA A 460 2.76 33.57 14.56
C ALA A 460 3.57 34.80 14.10
N PRO A 461 2.94 35.97 13.86
CA PRO A 461 3.70 37.16 13.53
C PRO A 461 4.65 37.54 14.66
N ALA A 462 5.86 37.97 14.30
CA ALA A 462 6.85 38.44 15.25
C ALA A 462 6.55 39.88 15.72
N GLY A 463 7.12 40.26 16.87
CA GLY A 463 7.01 41.61 17.43
C GLY A 463 5.85 41.78 18.41
N THR A 464 5.74 43.00 18.95
CA THR A 464 4.65 43.38 19.85
C THR A 464 3.34 43.52 19.06
N CYS A 465 2.23 43.29 19.74
CA CYS A 465 0.89 43.37 19.16
C CYS A 465 -0.03 44.20 20.06
N ALA A 466 -1.09 44.77 19.47
CA ALA A 466 -2.12 45.45 20.24
C ALA A 466 -2.92 44.42 21.06
N PRO A 467 -3.24 44.69 22.35
CA PRO A 467 -4.03 43.79 23.17
C PRO A 467 -5.29 43.30 22.45
N ASP A 468 -5.58 42.00 22.57
CA ASP A 468 -6.73 41.33 21.97
C ASP A 468 -6.80 41.34 20.43
N ALA A 469 -5.79 41.87 19.74
CA ALA A 469 -5.71 41.80 18.28
C ALA A 469 -5.74 40.35 17.82
N ILE A 470 -6.57 40.06 16.82
CA ILE A 470 -6.66 38.74 16.18
C ILE A 470 -6.03 38.84 14.81
N THR A 471 -5.18 37.86 14.48
CA THR A 471 -4.59 37.73 13.15
C THR A 471 -4.73 36.31 12.62
N LYS A 472 -4.89 36.20 11.30
CA LYS A 472 -5.00 34.94 10.57
C LYS A 472 -3.78 34.81 9.67
N VAL A 473 -2.92 33.83 9.95
CA VAL A 473 -1.73 33.56 9.13
C VAL A 473 -2.00 32.35 8.23
N PRO A 474 -2.02 32.52 6.90
CA PRO A 474 -2.28 31.42 5.98
C PRO A 474 -1.25 30.29 6.11
N TYR A 475 -1.69 29.05 5.93
CA TYR A 475 -0.80 27.89 5.84
C TYR A 475 -1.30 26.86 4.82
N ARG A 476 -0.38 26.02 4.36
CA ARG A 476 -0.65 24.79 3.60
C ARG A 476 -0.07 23.59 4.35
N ALA A 477 -0.64 22.41 4.13
CA ALA A 477 -0.16 21.15 4.69
C ALA A 477 -0.81 19.97 3.94
N ASP A 478 -0.29 18.77 4.15
CA ASP A 478 -0.94 17.52 3.79
C ASP A 478 -1.42 16.80 5.05
N TYR A 479 -2.70 16.43 5.08
CA TYR A 479 -3.23 15.53 6.09
C TYR A 479 -3.18 14.09 5.60
N VAL A 480 -2.38 13.26 6.25
CA VAL A 480 -2.30 11.81 5.99
C VAL A 480 -3.13 11.09 7.05
N PHE A 481 -4.17 10.40 6.62
CA PHE A 481 -4.97 9.53 7.46
C PHE A 481 -4.47 8.11 7.30
N LEU A 482 -4.16 7.45 8.42
CA LEU A 482 -3.71 6.06 8.49
C LEU A 482 -4.70 5.29 9.35
N GLY A 483 -5.09 4.08 8.92
CA GLY A 483 -6.02 3.23 9.66
C GLY A 483 -5.59 1.78 9.74
#